data_AF-A0AB74JYE4-F1
#
_entry.id   AF-A0AB74JYE4-F1
#
_cell.length_a   1.000
_cell.length_b   1.000
_cell.length_c   1.000
_cell.angle_alpha   90.00
_cell.angle_beta   90.00
_cell.angle_gamma   90.00
#
_symmetry.space_group_name_H-M   'P 1'
#
loop_
_entity.id
_entity.type
_entity.pdbx_description
1 polymer ?
#
loop_
_entity_poly.entity_id
_entity_poly.type
_entity_poly.pdbx_seq_one_letter_code
_entity_poly.pdbx_strand_id
1 'polypeptide(L)'
;MASIIDIESATDDYNISPRDAVRREALRYFSSNPGMDTAAPNVGLHNSACTCLSARDMSVQDLARLSLGLLDRNASIKLAQKYIEAMGISPICDYSDFDCTFSPNKDLWQLAIQTGTTQIILDAQIFPSVNLAGNRRHTKPRRFLEQSLLAAGILPGDKFDRKMGLAKSVMEKEITVFRDVEAARKRILIENPQANIRGHPELLLASCGMDQELGYDKREICGKLVYWSDINNDAYTALEIIKIAPFELFEKFGPYDWENCVVTGGPTCRHAAEECLSLIRKILPNETALHRKTNRYIVCHVLRLAGTIDAKLELTKGVAEKIASAKDSMEIQHIENKEYII
;
A
#
# COMPACT_ATOMS: atom_id res chain seq x y z
N MET A 1 19.56 -32.34 -15.33
CA MET A 1 19.89 -31.40 -14.24
C MET A 1 19.62 -30.01 -14.76
N ALA A 2 18.45 -29.45 -14.44
CA ALA A 2 18.20 -28.03 -14.70
C ALA A 2 19.08 -27.24 -13.73
N SER A 3 19.89 -26.33 -14.28
CA SER A 3 20.65 -25.36 -13.51
C SER A 3 19.65 -24.57 -12.67
N ILE A 4 19.66 -24.74 -11.35
CA ILE A 4 19.06 -23.75 -10.44
C ILE A 4 19.74 -22.45 -10.86
N ILE A 5 18.98 -21.52 -11.47
CA ILE A 5 19.51 -20.20 -11.75
C ILE A 5 19.95 -19.67 -10.38
N ASP A 6 21.26 -19.52 -10.22
CA ASP A 6 21.80 -18.87 -9.05
C ASP A 6 21.42 -17.39 -9.20
N ILE A 7 20.30 -17.02 -8.59
CA ILE A 7 19.71 -15.68 -8.74
C ILE A 7 20.71 -14.62 -8.29
N GLU A 8 21.63 -14.96 -7.38
CA GLU A 8 22.74 -14.09 -6.96
C GLU A 8 23.77 -13.88 -8.08
N SER A 9 23.94 -14.84 -9.00
CA SER A 9 24.75 -14.65 -10.22
C SER A 9 23.99 -13.96 -11.36
N ALA A 10 22.66 -14.08 -11.37
CA ALA A 10 21.81 -13.44 -12.37
C ALA A 10 21.62 -11.93 -12.11
N THR A 11 21.95 -11.44 -10.91
CA THR A 11 21.83 -10.00 -10.57
C THR A 11 22.78 -9.11 -11.34
N ASP A 12 23.85 -9.63 -11.92
CA ASP A 12 24.79 -8.85 -12.74
C ASP A 12 24.15 -8.31 -14.03
N ASP A 13 23.04 -8.91 -14.47
CA ASP A 13 22.27 -8.49 -15.65
C ASP A 13 21.06 -7.59 -15.33
N TYR A 14 20.79 -7.28 -14.05
CA TYR A 14 19.61 -6.50 -13.63
C TYR A 14 19.98 -5.22 -12.86
N ASN A 15 19.17 -4.18 -13.05
CA ASN A 15 19.36 -2.87 -12.41
C ASN A 15 19.06 -2.86 -10.89
N ILE A 16 18.59 -3.98 -10.32
CA ILE A 16 18.10 -4.04 -8.93
C ILE A 16 18.29 -5.42 -8.30
N SER A 17 18.50 -5.45 -6.98
CA SER A 17 18.54 -6.70 -6.23
C SER A 17 17.14 -7.37 -6.15
N PRO A 18 17.04 -8.72 -6.07
CA PRO A 18 15.79 -9.45 -5.86
C PRO A 18 14.97 -8.88 -4.71
N ARG A 19 15.65 -8.56 -3.61
CA ARG A 19 15.01 -8.01 -2.43
C ARG A 19 14.44 -6.62 -2.70
N ASP A 20 15.17 -5.74 -3.37
CA ASP A 20 14.68 -4.40 -3.66
C ASP A 20 13.51 -4.40 -4.65
N ALA A 21 13.47 -5.34 -5.61
CA ALA A 21 12.30 -5.53 -6.47
C ALA A 21 11.05 -5.92 -5.65
N VAL A 22 11.20 -6.82 -4.68
CA VAL A 22 10.09 -7.18 -3.76
C VAL A 22 9.75 -6.03 -2.82
N ARG A 23 10.73 -5.25 -2.35
CA ARG A 23 10.48 -4.04 -1.53
C ARG A 23 9.61 -3.03 -2.27
N ARG A 24 9.86 -2.78 -3.56
CA ARG A 24 9.00 -1.92 -4.38
C ARG A 24 7.55 -2.39 -4.35
N GLU A 25 7.31 -3.68 -4.56
CA GLU A 25 5.96 -4.23 -4.55
C GLU A 25 5.33 -4.19 -3.15
N ALA A 26 6.13 -4.34 -2.08
CA ALA A 26 5.68 -4.19 -0.70
C ALA A 26 5.28 -2.72 -0.40
N LEU A 27 6.06 -1.74 -0.85
CA LEU A 27 5.75 -0.31 -0.71
C LEU A 27 4.46 0.06 -1.44
N ARG A 28 4.27 -0.45 -2.68
CA ARG A 28 3.01 -0.32 -3.43
C ARG A 28 1.83 -0.94 -2.68
N TYR A 29 2.02 -2.14 -2.12
CA TYR A 29 1.01 -2.82 -1.33
C TYR A 29 0.59 -2.01 -0.12
N PHE A 30 1.52 -1.48 0.68
CA PHE A 30 1.18 -0.66 1.85
C PHE A 30 0.54 0.67 1.47
N SER A 31 1.04 1.34 0.42
CA SER A 31 0.50 2.62 -0.06
C SER A 31 -0.98 2.54 -0.44
N SER A 32 -1.47 1.35 -0.82
CA SER A 32 -2.89 1.10 -1.12
C SER A 32 -3.82 1.04 0.11
N ASN A 33 -3.24 1.16 1.32
CA ASN A 33 -3.89 0.89 2.60
C ASN A 33 -4.64 -0.46 2.59
N PRO A 34 -3.93 -1.59 2.68
CA PRO A 34 -4.53 -2.90 2.47
C PRO A 34 -5.52 -3.35 3.57
N GLY A 35 -5.66 -2.57 4.65
CA GLY A 35 -6.53 -2.86 5.80
C GLY A 35 -5.78 -3.42 7.02
N MET A 36 -6.48 -3.52 8.16
CA MET A 36 -5.91 -4.03 9.42
C MET A 36 -5.39 -5.47 9.34
N ASP A 37 -4.34 -5.71 10.13
CA ASP A 37 -3.67 -6.99 10.38
C ASP A 37 -4.57 -8.02 11.12
N THR A 38 -5.65 -7.58 11.78
CA THR A 38 -6.40 -8.41 12.75
C THR A 38 -7.38 -9.41 12.14
N ALA A 39 -7.62 -9.38 10.84
CA ALA A 39 -8.29 -10.48 10.17
C ALA A 39 -7.23 -11.53 9.78
N ALA A 40 -7.20 -12.65 10.50
CA ALA A 40 -6.43 -13.88 10.23
C ALA A 40 -6.07 -14.20 8.75
N PRO A 41 -6.87 -13.85 7.71
CA PRO A 41 -6.47 -13.89 6.29
C PRO A 41 -5.16 -13.21 5.85
N ASN A 42 -4.70 -12.12 6.49
CA ASN A 42 -3.64 -11.26 5.94
C ASN A 42 -2.34 -11.21 6.75
N VAL A 43 -2.31 -11.76 7.97
CA VAL A 43 -1.21 -11.60 8.93
C VAL A 43 0.13 -12.05 8.36
N GLY A 44 0.16 -13.21 7.70
CA GLY A 44 1.40 -13.75 7.13
C GLY A 44 1.99 -12.84 6.06
N LEU A 45 1.18 -12.37 5.10
CA LEU A 45 1.65 -11.52 4.01
C LEU A 45 2.12 -10.16 4.53
N HIS A 46 1.35 -9.55 5.43
CA HIS A 46 1.65 -8.25 6.00
C HIS A 46 2.98 -8.26 6.79
N ASN A 47 3.17 -9.29 7.63
CA ASN A 47 4.41 -9.47 8.39
C ASN A 47 5.61 -9.77 7.50
N SER A 48 5.45 -10.60 6.47
CA SER A 48 6.51 -10.84 5.49
C SER A 48 6.88 -9.56 4.74
N ALA A 49 5.89 -8.77 4.30
CA ALA A 49 6.13 -7.48 3.66
C ALA A 49 6.87 -6.50 4.60
N CYS A 50 6.45 -6.40 5.88
CA CYS A 50 7.17 -5.61 6.89
C CYS A 50 8.61 -6.08 7.08
N THR A 51 8.84 -7.39 7.14
CA THR A 51 10.19 -7.96 7.28
C THR A 51 11.04 -7.62 6.06
N CYS A 52 10.48 -7.67 4.85
CA CYS A 52 11.17 -7.34 3.60
C CYS A 52 11.65 -5.88 3.61
N LEU A 53 10.79 -4.98 4.09
CA LEU A 53 11.09 -3.55 4.24
C LEU A 53 12.04 -3.24 5.39
N SER A 54 12.24 -4.15 6.35
CA SER A 54 13.21 -3.96 7.44
C SER A 54 14.65 -4.26 7.01
N ALA A 55 15.59 -4.15 7.95
CA ALA A 55 16.97 -4.60 7.77
C ALA A 55 17.15 -6.13 7.97
N ARG A 56 16.14 -6.84 8.49
CA ARG A 56 16.23 -8.29 8.76
C ARG A 56 16.44 -9.10 7.49
N ASP A 57 17.23 -10.16 7.54
CA ASP A 57 17.45 -11.00 6.36
C ASP A 57 16.20 -11.78 5.94
N MET A 58 16.15 -12.13 4.66
CA MET A 58 15.07 -12.90 4.06
C MET A 58 15.64 -13.80 2.97
N SER A 59 15.30 -15.09 3.03
CA SER A 59 15.75 -16.05 2.03
C SER A 59 15.14 -15.76 0.66
N VAL A 60 15.81 -16.19 -0.42
CA VAL A 60 15.26 -16.09 -1.79
C VAL A 60 13.92 -16.82 -1.91
N GLN A 61 13.76 -17.95 -1.22
CA GLN A 61 12.51 -18.71 -1.21
C GLN A 61 11.38 -17.94 -0.52
N ASP A 62 11.66 -17.22 0.55
CA ASP A 62 10.68 -16.38 1.22
C ASP A 62 10.35 -15.12 0.41
N LEU A 63 11.34 -14.54 -0.27
CA LEU A 63 11.13 -13.46 -1.23
C LEU A 63 10.21 -13.90 -2.38
N ALA A 64 10.42 -15.10 -2.94
CA ALA A 64 9.55 -15.66 -3.98
C ALA A 64 8.11 -15.91 -3.48
N ARG A 65 7.95 -16.41 -2.25
CA ARG A 65 6.60 -16.57 -1.65
C ARG A 65 5.90 -15.22 -1.47
N LEU A 66 6.65 -14.25 -0.98
CA LEU A 66 6.17 -12.89 -0.75
C LEU A 66 5.80 -12.21 -2.07
N SER A 67 6.62 -12.33 -3.12
CA SER A 67 6.37 -11.70 -4.42
C SER A 67 5.07 -12.20 -5.06
N LEU A 68 4.79 -13.50 -5.01
CA LEU A 68 3.51 -14.06 -5.47
C LEU A 68 2.33 -13.46 -4.71
N GLY A 69 2.48 -13.34 -3.38
CA GLY A 69 1.44 -12.77 -2.53
C GLY A 69 1.19 -11.29 -2.81
N LEU A 70 2.25 -10.51 -3.05
CA LEU A 70 2.16 -9.10 -3.39
C LEU A 70 1.56 -8.88 -4.78
N LEU A 71 1.95 -9.70 -5.77
CA LEU A 71 1.38 -9.68 -7.12
C LEU A 71 -0.15 -9.87 -7.07
N ASP A 72 -0.62 -10.90 -6.36
CA ASP A 72 -2.06 -11.18 -6.18
C ASP A 72 -2.80 -9.94 -5.64
N ARG A 73 -2.22 -9.24 -4.66
CA ARG A 73 -2.84 -8.07 -4.02
C ARG A 73 -2.78 -6.83 -4.91
N ASN A 74 -1.60 -6.42 -5.32
CA ASN A 74 -1.39 -5.19 -6.08
C ASN A 74 -2.18 -5.21 -7.39
N ALA A 75 -2.21 -6.35 -8.08
CA ALA A 75 -2.99 -6.47 -9.30
C ALA A 75 -4.51 -6.42 -9.04
N SER A 76 -5.01 -7.10 -8.01
CA SER A 76 -6.44 -7.02 -7.67
C SER A 76 -6.88 -5.58 -7.34
N ILE A 77 -6.02 -4.83 -6.65
CA ILE A 77 -6.25 -3.42 -6.33
C ILE A 77 -6.29 -2.58 -7.60
N LYS A 78 -5.25 -2.70 -8.44
CA LYS A 78 -5.15 -2.00 -9.72
C LYS A 78 -6.35 -2.29 -10.63
N LEU A 79 -6.77 -3.55 -10.70
CA LEU A 79 -7.93 -3.97 -11.49
C LEU A 79 -9.20 -3.30 -10.99
N ALA A 80 -9.46 -3.29 -9.67
CA ALA A 80 -10.66 -2.63 -9.13
C ALA A 80 -10.71 -1.15 -9.50
N GLN A 81 -9.58 -0.43 -9.38
CA GLN A 81 -9.49 0.97 -9.79
C GLN A 81 -9.72 1.16 -11.29
N LYS A 82 -9.08 0.34 -12.14
CA LYS A 82 -9.27 0.36 -13.60
C LYS A 82 -10.69 0.01 -14.02
N TYR A 83 -11.39 -0.85 -13.27
CA TYR A 83 -12.78 -1.17 -13.54
C TYR A 83 -13.68 0.03 -13.30
N ILE A 84 -13.52 0.73 -12.17
CA ILE A 84 -14.27 1.96 -11.89
C ILE A 84 -14.08 2.97 -13.01
N GLU A 85 -12.83 3.20 -13.42
CA GLU A 85 -12.47 4.10 -14.51
C GLU A 85 -13.10 3.69 -15.84
N ALA A 86 -12.90 2.44 -16.27
CA ALA A 86 -13.45 1.93 -17.54
C ALA A 86 -14.99 1.91 -17.54
N MET A 87 -15.60 1.69 -16.37
CA MET A 87 -17.05 1.78 -16.20
C MET A 87 -17.55 3.23 -16.22
N GLY A 88 -16.68 4.24 -16.09
CA GLY A 88 -17.08 5.64 -16.02
C GLY A 88 -18.02 5.92 -14.85
N ILE A 89 -17.75 5.32 -13.69
CA ILE A 89 -18.52 5.56 -12.46
C ILE A 89 -17.65 6.30 -11.46
N SER A 90 -18.25 7.19 -10.68
CA SER A 90 -17.55 7.80 -9.55
C SER A 90 -17.38 6.75 -8.46
N PRO A 91 -16.16 6.55 -7.93
CA PRO A 91 -15.96 5.64 -6.82
C PRO A 91 -16.68 6.15 -5.57
N ILE A 92 -17.06 5.24 -4.67
CA ILE A 92 -17.71 5.61 -3.39
C ILE A 92 -16.80 6.48 -2.51
N CYS A 93 -15.48 6.29 -2.59
CA CYS A 93 -14.43 7.09 -1.98
C CYS A 93 -13.08 6.75 -2.64
N ASP A 94 -11.99 7.38 -2.22
CA ASP A 94 -10.65 6.94 -2.63
C ASP A 94 -10.38 5.52 -2.13
N TYR A 95 -9.71 4.69 -2.93
CA TYR A 95 -9.45 3.29 -2.58
C TYR A 95 -8.66 3.15 -1.27
N SER A 96 -7.72 4.06 -1.01
CA SER A 96 -6.95 4.10 0.24
C SER A 96 -7.84 4.35 1.45
N ASP A 97 -8.94 5.06 1.28
CA ASP A 97 -9.86 5.43 2.36
C ASP A 97 -10.98 4.39 2.54
N PHE A 98 -11.15 3.50 1.56
CA PHE A 98 -12.14 2.44 1.63
C PHE A 98 -11.77 1.40 2.70
N ASP A 99 -12.64 1.24 3.70
CA ASP A 99 -12.52 0.24 4.74
C ASP A 99 -13.56 -0.87 4.56
N CYS A 100 -13.11 -2.12 4.48
CA CYS A 100 -13.98 -3.27 4.35
C CYS A 100 -14.51 -3.82 5.70
N THR A 101 -13.94 -3.37 6.82
CA THR A 101 -14.24 -3.76 8.20
C THR A 101 -15.16 -2.77 8.91
N PHE A 102 -14.94 -1.46 8.74
CA PHE A 102 -15.93 -0.44 9.08
C PHE A 102 -16.80 -0.20 7.86
N SER A 103 -17.90 -0.94 7.73
CA SER A 103 -18.92 -0.66 6.72
C SER A 103 -19.54 0.72 7.01
N PRO A 104 -19.19 1.79 6.27
CA PRO A 104 -19.73 3.11 6.58
C PRO A 104 -21.18 3.21 6.09
N ASN A 105 -21.66 2.25 5.29
CA ASN A 105 -22.97 2.29 4.66
C ASN A 105 -23.69 0.94 4.77
N LYS A 106 -24.35 0.74 5.93
CA LYS A 106 -25.19 -0.43 6.20
C LYS A 106 -26.25 -0.65 5.11
N ASP A 107 -26.75 0.43 4.52
CA ASP A 107 -27.80 0.38 3.51
C ASP A 107 -27.27 -0.24 2.21
N LEU A 108 -26.07 0.15 1.76
CA LEU A 108 -25.44 -0.45 0.58
C LEU A 108 -25.10 -1.93 0.80
N TRP A 109 -24.71 -2.31 2.03
CA TRP A 109 -24.48 -3.72 2.34
C TRP A 109 -25.77 -4.55 2.29
N GLN A 110 -26.86 -4.02 2.86
CA GLN A 110 -28.17 -4.66 2.80
C GLN A 110 -28.67 -4.75 1.35
N LEU A 111 -28.48 -3.70 0.55
CA LEU A 111 -28.82 -3.67 -0.86
C LEU A 111 -28.04 -4.71 -1.66
N ALA A 112 -26.75 -4.89 -1.39
CA ALA A 112 -25.93 -5.92 -2.02
C ALA A 112 -26.50 -7.33 -1.79
N ILE A 113 -26.97 -7.61 -0.57
CA ILE A 113 -27.62 -8.89 -0.21
C ILE A 113 -28.95 -9.06 -0.94
N GLN A 114 -29.82 -8.04 -0.87
CA GLN A 114 -31.15 -8.09 -1.47
C GLN A 114 -31.11 -8.31 -2.99
N THR A 115 -30.11 -7.73 -3.65
CA THR A 115 -29.95 -7.80 -5.10
C THR A 115 -29.07 -8.97 -5.55
N GLY A 116 -28.41 -9.67 -4.62
CA GLY A 116 -27.45 -10.73 -4.95
C GLY A 116 -26.18 -10.24 -5.65
N THR A 117 -25.89 -8.93 -5.61
CA THR A 117 -24.78 -8.30 -6.34
C THR A 117 -23.42 -8.96 -6.04
N THR A 118 -23.18 -9.33 -4.78
CA THR A 118 -21.94 -10.00 -4.36
C THR A 118 -21.68 -11.29 -5.15
N GLN A 119 -22.72 -12.10 -5.33
CA GLN A 119 -22.63 -13.39 -6.00
C GLN A 119 -22.43 -13.21 -7.51
N ILE A 120 -23.12 -12.24 -8.11
CA ILE A 120 -22.94 -11.92 -9.55
C ILE A 120 -21.51 -11.46 -9.84
N ILE A 121 -20.92 -10.61 -9.00
CA ILE A 121 -19.52 -10.17 -9.15
C ILE A 121 -18.54 -11.33 -8.96
N LEU A 122 -18.84 -12.24 -8.02
CA LEU A 122 -18.06 -13.47 -7.81
C LEU A 122 -18.06 -14.35 -9.07
N ASP A 123 -19.22 -14.56 -9.66
CA ASP A 123 -19.42 -15.44 -10.82
C ASP A 123 -18.93 -14.81 -12.13
N ALA A 124 -18.82 -13.48 -12.19
CA ALA A 124 -18.24 -12.77 -13.32
C ALA A 124 -16.75 -13.06 -13.54
N GLN A 125 -16.05 -13.60 -12.53
CA GLN A 125 -14.63 -13.97 -12.57
C GLN A 125 -13.70 -12.84 -13.05
N ILE A 126 -14.08 -11.59 -12.78
CA ILE A 126 -13.31 -10.39 -13.14
C ILE A 126 -12.12 -10.11 -12.22
N PHE A 127 -11.72 -11.06 -11.38
CA PHE A 127 -10.48 -10.96 -10.59
C PHE A 127 -9.71 -12.27 -10.76
N PRO A 128 -8.37 -12.25 -10.67
CA PRO A 128 -7.56 -13.46 -10.81
C PRO A 128 -8.08 -14.58 -9.91
N SER A 129 -8.39 -15.74 -10.52
CA SER A 129 -8.96 -16.90 -9.82
C SER A 129 -7.88 -17.76 -9.18
N VAL A 130 -6.67 -17.73 -9.74
CA VAL A 130 -5.50 -18.49 -9.28
C VAL A 130 -4.98 -17.87 -7.98
N ASN A 131 -4.93 -18.69 -6.94
CA ASN A 131 -4.29 -18.34 -5.69
C ASN A 131 -2.80 -18.70 -5.79
N LEU A 132 -1.99 -17.76 -6.29
CA LEU A 132 -0.57 -18.01 -6.57
C LEU A 132 0.20 -18.31 -5.28
N ALA A 133 -0.04 -17.54 -4.23
CA ALA A 133 0.62 -17.71 -2.93
C ALA A 133 -0.10 -18.70 -1.97
N GLY A 134 -1.31 -19.14 -2.29
CA GLY A 134 -2.15 -19.93 -1.38
C GLY A 134 -2.74 -19.14 -0.20
N ASN A 135 -2.72 -17.81 -0.27
CA ASN A 135 -3.25 -16.91 0.74
C ASN A 135 -4.78 -16.85 0.69
N ARG A 136 -5.45 -16.43 1.77
CA ARG A 136 -6.89 -16.16 1.69
C ARG A 136 -7.16 -15.02 0.70
N ARG A 137 -8.28 -15.08 -0.04
CA ARG A 137 -8.62 -14.09 -1.07
C ARG A 137 -8.71 -12.68 -0.49
N HIS A 138 -8.17 -11.70 -1.21
CA HIS A 138 -8.30 -10.29 -0.86
C HIS A 138 -9.69 -9.77 -1.23
N THR A 139 -10.51 -9.46 -0.23
CA THR A 139 -11.90 -9.07 -0.47
C THR A 139 -12.09 -7.56 -0.65
N LYS A 140 -11.13 -6.72 -0.20
CA LYS A 140 -11.22 -5.25 -0.30
C LYS A 140 -11.45 -4.75 -1.73
N PRO A 141 -10.71 -5.19 -2.78
CA PRO A 141 -10.92 -4.71 -4.14
C PRO A 141 -12.31 -5.02 -4.69
N ARG A 142 -12.81 -6.23 -4.42
CA ARG A 142 -14.15 -6.63 -4.83
C ARG A 142 -15.23 -5.83 -4.12
N ARG A 143 -15.11 -5.65 -2.80
CA ARG A 143 -16.06 -4.86 -2.01
C ARG A 143 -16.07 -3.40 -2.44
N PHE A 144 -14.90 -2.84 -2.76
CA PHE A 144 -14.78 -1.48 -3.28
C PHE A 144 -15.56 -1.31 -4.59
N LEU A 145 -15.39 -2.25 -5.53
CA LEU A 145 -16.14 -2.26 -6.78
C LEU A 145 -17.65 -2.38 -6.55
N GLU A 146 -18.06 -3.36 -5.74
CA GLU A 146 -19.47 -3.60 -5.40
C GLU A 146 -20.14 -2.34 -4.81
N GLN A 147 -19.52 -1.76 -3.78
CA GLN A 147 -20.06 -0.59 -3.09
C GLN A 147 -20.10 0.64 -4.00
N SER A 148 -19.12 0.81 -4.89
CA SER A 148 -19.12 1.90 -5.87
C SER A 148 -20.22 1.75 -6.93
N LEU A 149 -20.48 0.53 -7.41
CA LEU A 149 -21.59 0.25 -8.34
C LEU A 149 -22.95 0.55 -7.70
N LEU A 150 -23.15 0.08 -6.46
CA LEU A 150 -24.40 0.29 -5.74
C LEU A 150 -24.60 1.77 -5.37
N ALA A 151 -23.54 2.46 -4.95
CA ALA A 151 -23.59 3.91 -4.70
C ALA A 151 -23.92 4.71 -5.96
N ALA A 152 -23.48 4.25 -7.14
CA ALA A 152 -23.86 4.82 -8.43
C ALA A 152 -25.27 4.43 -8.92
N GLY A 153 -26.05 3.72 -8.10
CA GLY A 153 -27.40 3.25 -8.44
C GLY A 153 -27.42 2.19 -9.55
N ILE A 154 -26.31 1.46 -9.74
CA ILE A 154 -26.20 0.41 -10.76
C ILE A 154 -26.51 -0.93 -10.11
N LEU A 155 -27.78 -1.33 -10.22
CA LEU A 155 -28.29 -2.61 -9.72
C LEU A 155 -28.22 -3.69 -10.82
N PRO A 156 -28.21 -4.98 -10.44
CA PRO A 156 -28.26 -6.10 -11.39
C PRO A 156 -29.33 -5.94 -12.48
N GLY A 157 -28.94 -6.26 -13.71
CA GLY A 157 -29.71 -6.04 -14.95
C GLY A 157 -28.83 -5.46 -16.06
N ASP A 158 -29.42 -5.09 -17.19
CA ASP A 158 -28.69 -4.72 -18.42
C ASP A 158 -27.57 -3.69 -18.24
N LYS A 159 -27.80 -2.66 -17.40
CA LYS A 159 -26.79 -1.63 -17.14
C LYS A 159 -25.60 -2.22 -16.38
N PHE A 160 -25.85 -3.07 -15.39
CA PHE A 160 -24.82 -3.76 -14.61
C PHE A 160 -24.05 -4.75 -15.47
N ASP A 161 -24.74 -5.55 -16.29
CA ASP A 161 -24.10 -6.55 -17.16
C ASP A 161 -23.16 -5.89 -18.17
N ARG A 162 -23.57 -4.75 -18.75
CA ARG A 162 -22.67 -3.94 -19.59
C ARG A 162 -21.43 -3.48 -18.83
N LYS A 163 -21.56 -3.03 -17.57
CA LYS A 163 -20.40 -2.66 -16.75
C LYS A 163 -19.49 -3.87 -16.48
N MET A 164 -20.06 -5.03 -16.15
CA MET A 164 -19.27 -6.26 -15.96
C MET A 164 -18.56 -6.69 -17.24
N GLY A 165 -19.15 -6.51 -18.41
CA GLY A 165 -18.50 -6.71 -19.70
C GLY A 165 -17.25 -5.84 -19.89
N LEU A 166 -17.31 -4.56 -19.45
CA LEU A 166 -16.14 -3.67 -19.47
C LEU A 166 -15.04 -4.16 -18.52
N ALA A 167 -15.41 -4.59 -17.30
CA ALA A 167 -14.44 -5.18 -16.37
C ALA A 167 -13.76 -6.43 -16.95
N LYS A 168 -14.50 -7.31 -17.63
CA LYS A 168 -13.93 -8.49 -18.30
C LYS A 168 -12.92 -8.09 -19.38
N SER A 169 -13.25 -7.10 -20.21
CA SER A 169 -12.30 -6.62 -21.24
C SER A 169 -11.03 -6.03 -20.63
N VAL A 170 -11.14 -5.28 -19.52
CA VAL A 170 -9.97 -4.77 -18.79
C VAL A 170 -9.16 -5.93 -18.21
N MET A 171 -9.81 -6.90 -17.56
CA MET A 171 -9.18 -8.08 -16.98
C MET A 171 -8.35 -8.84 -18.04
N GLU A 172 -8.93 -9.11 -19.21
CA GLU A 172 -8.27 -9.83 -20.29
C GLU A 172 -6.99 -9.15 -20.79
N LYS A 173 -6.94 -7.82 -20.74
CA LYS A 173 -5.77 -7.03 -21.13
C LYS A 173 -4.69 -6.99 -20.04
N GLU A 174 -5.09 -6.98 -18.77
CA GLU A 174 -4.17 -6.78 -17.64
C GLU A 174 -3.64 -8.08 -17.02
N ILE A 175 -4.22 -9.24 -17.36
CA ILE A 175 -3.91 -10.53 -16.69
C ILE A 175 -2.64 -11.24 -17.20
N THR A 176 -1.92 -10.66 -18.15
CA THR A 176 -0.75 -11.31 -18.80
C THR A 176 0.29 -11.80 -17.80
N VAL A 177 0.69 -10.97 -16.84
CA VAL A 177 1.68 -11.34 -15.81
C VAL A 177 1.23 -12.56 -14.98
N PHE A 178 -0.07 -12.69 -14.68
CA PHE A 178 -0.57 -13.86 -13.97
C PHE A 178 -0.48 -15.12 -14.82
N ARG A 179 -0.77 -15.02 -16.12
CA ARG A 179 -0.64 -16.15 -17.05
C ARG A 179 0.81 -16.61 -17.16
N ASP A 180 1.75 -15.67 -17.20
CA ASP A 180 3.18 -15.96 -17.28
C ASP A 180 3.69 -16.65 -16.02
N VAL A 181 3.31 -16.13 -14.84
CA VAL A 181 3.65 -16.77 -13.55
C VAL A 181 2.99 -18.14 -13.41
N GLU A 182 1.74 -18.30 -13.84
CA GLU A 182 1.06 -19.60 -13.84
C GLU A 182 1.75 -20.61 -14.78
N ALA A 183 2.17 -20.17 -15.97
CA ALA A 183 2.92 -20.99 -16.91
C ALA A 183 4.29 -21.39 -16.36
N ALA A 184 5.02 -20.47 -15.73
CA ALA A 184 6.27 -20.76 -15.03
C ALA A 184 6.06 -21.79 -13.91
N ARG A 185 5.03 -21.62 -13.09
CA ARG A 185 4.66 -22.55 -12.02
C ARG A 185 4.36 -23.96 -12.55
N LYS A 186 3.67 -24.07 -13.69
CA LYS A 186 3.38 -25.36 -14.35
C LYS A 186 4.66 -26.03 -14.86
N ARG A 187 5.57 -25.29 -15.48
CA ARG A 187 6.87 -25.82 -15.94
C ARG A 187 7.71 -26.38 -14.80
N ILE A 188 7.85 -25.62 -13.72
CA ILE A 188 8.58 -26.05 -12.51
C ILE A 188 8.03 -27.38 -11.98
N LEU A 189 6.69 -27.53 -11.95
CA LEU A 189 6.06 -28.75 -11.46
C LEU A 189 6.27 -29.96 -12.38
N ILE A 190 6.35 -29.74 -13.70
CA ILE A 190 6.65 -30.80 -14.67
C ILE A 190 8.09 -31.29 -14.49
N GLU A 191 9.04 -30.36 -14.33
CA GLU A 191 10.47 -30.68 -14.20
C GLU A 191 10.80 -31.26 -12.81
N ASN A 192 10.11 -30.78 -11.77
CA ASN A 192 10.27 -31.27 -10.41
C ASN A 192 8.90 -31.33 -9.70
N PRO A 193 8.22 -32.49 -9.74
CA PRO A 193 6.91 -32.67 -9.12
C PRO A 193 6.87 -32.45 -7.59
N GLN A 194 8.04 -32.51 -6.93
CA GLN A 194 8.17 -32.30 -5.49
C GLN A 194 8.61 -30.87 -5.13
N ALA A 195 8.78 -29.99 -6.11
CA ALA A 195 9.21 -28.62 -5.88
C ALA A 195 8.22 -27.86 -5.00
N ASN A 196 8.74 -27.09 -4.04
CA ASN A 196 7.94 -26.07 -3.36
C ASN A 196 7.72 -24.89 -4.31
N ILE A 197 6.73 -25.03 -5.18
CA ILE A 197 6.39 -24.04 -6.21
C ILE A 197 5.99 -22.67 -5.65
N ARG A 198 5.79 -22.49 -4.34
CA ARG A 198 5.51 -21.16 -3.78
C ARG A 198 6.80 -20.39 -3.46
N GLY A 199 7.85 -21.09 -3.09
CA GLY A 199 9.16 -20.49 -2.78
C GLY A 199 10.21 -20.80 -3.82
N HIS A 200 9.80 -21.14 -5.05
CA HIS A 200 10.74 -21.45 -6.10
C HIS A 200 11.40 -20.16 -6.61
N PRO A 201 12.74 -20.03 -6.57
CA PRO A 201 13.43 -18.79 -6.94
C PRO A 201 13.03 -18.24 -8.32
N GLU A 202 12.87 -19.12 -9.32
CA GLU A 202 12.50 -18.71 -10.69
C GLU A 202 11.17 -17.93 -10.79
N LEU A 203 10.26 -18.12 -9.83
CA LEU A 203 9.01 -17.36 -9.82
C LEU A 203 9.20 -15.91 -9.38
N LEU A 204 10.30 -15.59 -8.70
CA LEU A 204 10.62 -14.22 -8.35
C LEU A 204 10.81 -13.37 -9.61
N LEU A 205 11.55 -13.90 -10.59
CA LEU A 205 11.77 -13.24 -11.89
C LEU A 205 10.46 -13.05 -12.66
N ALA A 206 9.56 -14.02 -12.60
CA ALA A 206 8.26 -13.95 -13.30
C ALA A 206 7.25 -13.02 -12.61
N SER A 207 7.37 -12.84 -11.28
CA SER A 207 6.37 -12.11 -10.48
C SER A 207 6.78 -10.69 -10.11
N CYS A 208 8.05 -10.34 -10.25
CA CYS A 208 8.59 -9.01 -9.98
C CYS A 208 9.38 -8.51 -11.20
N GLY A 209 9.04 -7.32 -11.69
CA GLY A 209 9.80 -6.66 -12.77
C GLY A 209 11.21 -6.28 -12.29
N MET A 210 12.16 -7.20 -12.45
CA MET A 210 13.58 -7.03 -12.07
C MET A 210 14.32 -5.99 -12.93
N ASP A 211 13.71 -5.57 -14.04
CA ASP A 211 14.18 -4.52 -14.93
C ASP A 211 13.90 -3.11 -14.41
N GLN A 212 12.92 -2.96 -13.53
CA GLN A 212 12.51 -1.69 -12.95
C GLN A 212 13.35 -1.33 -11.73
N GLU A 213 13.70 -0.06 -11.59
CA GLU A 213 14.34 0.47 -10.38
C GLU A 213 13.40 0.44 -9.16
N LEU A 214 13.96 0.66 -7.97
CA LEU A 214 13.19 0.70 -6.72
C LEU A 214 12.19 1.87 -6.73
N GLY A 215 12.59 3.03 -7.26
CA GLY A 215 11.81 4.27 -7.24
C GLY A 215 11.74 4.95 -5.88
N TYR A 216 12.59 4.54 -4.93
CA TYR A 216 12.72 5.14 -3.60
C TYR A 216 14.20 5.23 -3.21
N ASP A 217 14.57 6.33 -2.58
CA ASP A 217 15.88 6.47 -1.94
C ASP A 217 15.87 5.73 -0.60
N LYS A 218 16.81 4.80 -0.42
CA LYS A 218 17.03 4.16 0.88
C LYS A 218 17.80 5.13 1.78
N ARG A 219 17.16 5.59 2.86
CA ARG A 219 17.76 6.52 3.84
C ARG A 219 17.59 6.00 5.26
N GLU A 220 18.35 6.56 6.19
CA GLU A 220 18.23 6.24 7.61
C GLU A 220 17.82 7.49 8.39
N ILE A 221 16.74 7.38 9.17
CA ILE A 221 16.29 8.42 10.09
C ILE A 221 16.39 7.86 11.50
N CYS A 222 17.30 8.41 12.30
CA CYS A 222 17.50 8.03 13.70
C CYS A 222 17.64 6.51 13.91
N GLY A 223 18.45 5.82 13.11
CA GLY A 223 18.65 4.37 13.25
C GLY A 223 17.60 3.51 12.53
N LYS A 224 16.66 4.11 11.79
CA LYS A 224 15.60 3.39 11.07
C LYS A 224 15.69 3.58 9.57
N LEU A 225 15.80 2.47 8.85
CA LEU A 225 15.70 2.42 7.40
C LEU A 225 14.31 2.90 6.95
N VAL A 226 14.29 3.86 6.05
CA VAL A 226 13.09 4.39 5.38
C VAL A 226 13.28 4.38 3.87
N TYR A 227 12.15 4.47 3.16
CA TYR A 227 12.08 4.49 1.70
C TYR A 227 11.54 5.85 1.27
N TRP A 228 12.44 6.75 0.91
CA TRP A 228 12.12 8.15 0.67
C TRP A 228 11.69 8.38 -0.79
N SER A 229 10.65 9.18 -0.99
CA SER A 229 10.11 9.56 -2.30
C SER A 229 9.45 10.94 -2.21
N ASP A 230 9.08 11.54 -3.36
CA ASP A 230 8.35 12.81 -3.40
C ASP A 230 7.01 12.77 -2.67
N ILE A 231 6.41 11.57 -2.53
CA ILE A 231 5.10 11.40 -1.85
C ILE A 231 5.24 11.52 -0.33
N ASN A 232 6.38 11.11 0.24
CA ASN A 232 6.57 10.98 1.68
C ASN A 232 7.69 11.89 2.22
N ASN A 233 8.30 12.71 1.38
CA ASN A 233 9.43 13.57 1.71
C ASN A 233 9.11 14.48 2.91
N ASP A 234 7.97 15.17 2.90
CA ASP A 234 7.57 16.10 3.95
C ASP A 234 7.43 15.39 5.30
N ALA A 235 6.87 14.17 5.29
CA ALA A 235 6.69 13.38 6.49
C ALA A 235 8.05 12.99 7.09
N TYR A 236 8.97 12.50 6.27
CA TYR A 236 10.27 12.05 6.71
C TYR A 236 11.22 13.19 7.06
N THR A 237 11.21 14.30 6.30
CA THR A 237 11.92 15.54 6.65
C THR A 237 11.46 16.05 8.01
N ALA A 238 10.15 16.07 8.27
CA ALA A 238 9.63 16.47 9.57
C ALA A 238 10.18 15.59 10.69
N LEU A 239 10.15 14.25 10.55
CA LEU A 239 10.69 13.32 11.55
C LEU A 239 12.21 13.48 11.76
N GLU A 240 12.97 13.74 10.70
CA GLU A 240 14.42 13.94 10.76
C GLU A 240 14.81 15.24 11.47
N ILE A 241 14.09 16.34 11.22
CA ILE A 241 14.28 17.64 11.88
C ILE A 241 14.08 17.51 13.39
N ILE A 242 13.11 16.70 13.79
CA ILE A 242 12.67 16.56 15.19
C ILE A 242 13.35 15.39 15.90
N LYS A 243 14.23 14.69 15.18
CA LYS A 243 15.04 13.57 15.67
C LYS A 243 14.20 12.44 16.27
N ILE A 244 13.06 12.16 15.65
CA ILE A 244 12.20 11.03 16.02
C ILE A 244 12.41 9.90 15.00
N ALA A 245 12.74 8.72 15.51
CA ALA A 245 12.75 7.51 14.72
C ALA A 245 11.33 7.14 14.27
N PRO A 246 11.09 6.91 12.97
CA PRO A 246 9.86 6.29 12.48
C PRO A 246 9.60 4.97 13.20
N PHE A 247 8.47 4.85 13.90
CA PHE A 247 8.06 3.57 14.48
C PHE A 247 7.31 2.72 13.44
N GLU A 248 6.74 3.36 12.42
CA GLU A 248 6.03 2.76 11.30
C GLU A 248 6.43 3.48 10.00
N LEU A 249 6.52 2.75 8.90
CA LEU A 249 6.78 3.36 7.60
C LEU A 249 5.58 4.21 7.15
N PHE A 250 5.84 5.30 6.44
CA PHE A 250 4.79 6.21 5.97
C PHE A 250 3.78 5.47 5.07
N GLU A 251 4.27 4.57 4.22
CA GLU A 251 3.45 3.77 3.31
C GLU A 251 2.45 2.92 4.10
N LYS A 252 2.91 2.31 5.20
CA LYS A 252 2.10 1.43 6.04
C LYS A 252 1.10 2.19 6.91
N PHE A 253 1.40 3.44 7.24
CA PHE A 253 0.51 4.26 8.06
C PHE A 253 -0.85 4.46 7.39
N GLY A 254 -1.89 3.90 7.99
CA GLY A 254 -3.28 3.98 7.54
C GLY A 254 -4.20 4.68 8.55
N PRO A 255 -5.50 4.82 8.20
CA PRO A 255 -6.52 5.35 9.10
C PRO A 255 -6.58 4.63 10.46
N TYR A 256 -6.34 3.33 10.49
CA TYR A 256 -6.36 2.53 11.71
C TYR A 256 -5.21 2.83 12.66
N ASP A 257 -4.03 3.21 12.15
CA ASP A 257 -2.89 3.57 13.01
C ASP A 257 -3.19 4.86 13.77
N TRP A 258 -3.86 5.80 13.09
CA TRP A 258 -4.41 6.99 13.72
C TRP A 258 -5.46 6.62 14.79
N GLU A 259 -6.43 5.77 14.47
CA GLU A 259 -7.44 5.33 15.44
C GLU A 259 -6.83 4.62 16.66
N ASN A 260 -5.88 3.71 16.43
CA ASN A 260 -5.16 3.00 17.48
C ASN A 260 -4.25 3.91 18.32
N CYS A 261 -3.78 5.03 17.76
CA CYS A 261 -2.96 5.98 18.50
C CYS A 261 -3.80 6.98 19.29
N VAL A 262 -4.94 7.41 18.73
CA VAL A 262 -5.69 8.58 19.18
C VAL A 262 -7.02 8.21 19.83
N VAL A 263 -7.76 7.26 19.24
CA VAL A 263 -9.12 6.91 19.68
C VAL A 263 -9.08 5.92 20.84
N THR A 264 -8.26 4.87 20.75
CA THR A 264 -8.12 3.86 21.81
C THR A 264 -7.30 4.37 23.00
N GLY A 265 -6.47 5.40 22.80
CA GLY A 265 -5.70 6.06 23.85
C GLY A 265 -6.52 6.91 24.83
N GLY A 266 -7.84 7.01 24.64
CA GLY A 266 -8.76 7.73 25.52
C GLY A 266 -8.85 9.25 25.28
N PRO A 267 -9.70 9.97 26.04
CA PRO A 267 -9.99 11.39 25.81
C PRO A 267 -8.76 12.30 25.85
N THR A 268 -7.80 11.99 26.72
CA THR A 268 -6.58 12.77 26.90
C THR A 268 -5.67 12.69 25.68
N CYS A 269 -5.45 11.50 25.12
CA CYS A 269 -4.69 11.33 23.88
C CYS A 269 -5.40 11.98 22.69
N ARG A 270 -6.74 11.94 22.65
CA ARG A 270 -7.53 12.62 21.63
C ARG A 270 -7.34 14.13 21.65
N HIS A 271 -7.44 14.73 22.84
CA HIS A 271 -7.23 16.17 23.01
C HIS A 271 -5.82 16.58 22.57
N ALA A 272 -4.78 15.87 23.06
CA ALA A 272 -3.40 16.14 22.67
C ALA A 272 -3.19 15.99 21.15
N ALA A 273 -3.80 14.99 20.51
CA ALA A 273 -3.73 14.81 19.06
C ALA A 273 -4.37 15.95 18.29
N GLU A 274 -5.53 16.45 18.74
CA GLU A 274 -6.23 17.58 18.12
C GLU A 274 -5.42 18.88 18.24
N GLU A 275 -4.81 19.13 19.39
CA GLU A 275 -3.92 20.28 19.60
C GLU A 275 -2.67 20.19 18.72
N CYS A 276 -2.00 19.04 18.69
CA CYS A 276 -0.83 18.82 17.84
C CYS A 276 -1.18 18.98 16.36
N LEU A 277 -2.32 18.44 15.94
CA LEU A 277 -2.80 18.54 14.56
C LEU A 277 -3.14 19.98 14.18
N SER A 278 -3.72 20.75 15.10
CA SER A 278 -4.00 22.19 14.91
C SER A 278 -2.72 22.99 14.68
N LEU A 279 -1.65 22.69 15.42
CA LEU A 279 -0.34 23.34 15.22
C LEU A 279 0.27 22.98 13.87
N ILE A 280 0.31 21.69 13.51
CA ILE A 280 0.90 21.23 12.26
C ILE A 280 0.16 21.80 11.04
N ARG A 281 -1.18 21.86 11.08
CA ARG A 281 -2.00 22.40 9.98
C ARG A 281 -1.79 23.87 9.69
N LYS A 282 -1.15 24.64 10.59
CA LYS A 282 -0.80 26.04 10.31
C LYS A 282 0.38 26.18 9.36
N ILE A 283 1.16 25.10 9.17
CA ILE A 283 2.48 25.14 8.52
C ILE A 283 2.61 24.10 7.41
N LEU A 284 1.99 22.94 7.60
CA LEU A 284 1.84 21.94 6.55
C LEU A 284 0.47 22.09 5.87
N PRO A 285 0.42 21.95 4.53
CA PRO A 285 -0.82 21.87 3.77
C PRO A 285 -1.80 20.85 4.37
N ASN A 286 -3.10 20.99 4.08
CA ASN A 286 -4.14 20.08 4.60
C ASN A 286 -5.28 19.80 3.59
N GLU A 287 -5.12 20.24 2.34
CA GLU A 287 -6.15 20.22 1.30
C GLU A 287 -6.32 18.83 0.70
N THR A 288 -5.22 18.10 0.48
CA THR A 288 -5.23 16.79 -0.18
C THR A 288 -5.32 15.65 0.83
N ALA A 289 -5.70 14.45 0.35
CA ALA A 289 -5.66 13.24 1.17
C ALA A 289 -4.24 12.93 1.66
N LEU A 290 -3.24 13.16 0.81
CA LEU A 290 -1.82 13.00 1.15
C LEU A 290 -1.41 13.96 2.27
N HIS A 291 -1.76 15.24 2.17
CA HIS A 291 -1.50 16.23 3.21
C HIS A 291 -2.08 15.81 4.56
N ARG A 292 -3.34 15.35 4.57
CA ARG A 292 -4.00 14.85 5.78
C ARG A 292 -3.28 13.63 6.37
N LYS A 293 -2.81 12.71 5.51
CA LYS A 293 -2.02 11.54 5.94
C LYS A 293 -0.69 11.96 6.56
N THR A 294 0.05 12.86 5.91
CA THR A 294 1.32 13.43 6.41
C THR A 294 1.16 14.06 7.79
N ASN A 295 0.15 14.92 7.95
CA ASN A 295 -0.08 15.57 9.24
C ASN A 295 -0.40 14.56 10.34
N ARG A 296 -1.28 13.58 10.07
CA ARG A 296 -1.62 12.51 11.02
C ARG A 296 -0.41 11.64 11.36
N TYR A 297 0.41 11.32 10.37
CA TYR A 297 1.61 10.52 10.54
C TYR A 297 2.58 11.17 11.53
N ILE A 298 2.89 12.46 11.33
CA ILE A 298 3.78 13.22 12.22
C ILE A 298 3.21 13.28 13.64
N VAL A 299 1.92 13.63 13.79
CA VAL A 299 1.27 13.68 15.11
C VAL A 299 1.37 12.33 15.84
N CYS A 300 1.08 11.21 15.17
CA CYS A 300 1.18 9.89 15.81
C CYS A 300 2.60 9.59 16.30
N HIS A 301 3.63 10.00 15.56
CA HIS A 301 5.03 9.83 15.95
C HIS A 301 5.40 10.67 17.17
N VAL A 302 4.94 11.92 17.23
CA VAL A 302 5.10 12.76 18.42
C VAL A 302 4.36 12.17 19.62
N LEU A 303 3.12 11.73 19.44
CA LEU A 303 2.31 11.19 20.53
C LEU A 303 2.84 9.87 21.09
N ARG A 304 3.51 9.05 20.28
CA ARG A 304 4.13 7.79 20.75
C ARG A 304 5.45 7.99 21.50
N LEU A 305 6.02 9.19 21.52
CA LEU A 305 7.16 9.46 22.40
C LEU A 305 6.76 9.33 23.88
N ALA A 306 7.66 8.78 24.68
CA ALA A 306 7.52 8.77 26.14
C ALA A 306 7.68 10.21 26.68
N GLY A 307 6.72 10.69 27.48
CA GLY A 307 6.73 12.04 28.04
C GLY A 307 5.35 12.52 28.46
N THR A 308 5.30 13.70 29.08
CA THR A 308 4.04 14.40 29.41
C THR A 308 3.39 14.98 28.16
N ILE A 309 2.10 15.34 28.24
CA ILE A 309 1.38 16.01 27.14
C ILE A 309 2.02 17.35 26.83
N ASP A 310 2.39 18.13 27.85
CA ASP A 310 3.07 19.42 27.67
C ASP A 310 4.39 19.25 26.90
N ALA A 311 5.18 18.23 27.22
CA ALA A 311 6.41 17.95 26.48
C ALA A 311 6.15 17.60 25.00
N LYS A 312 5.04 16.90 24.71
CA LYS A 312 4.61 16.58 23.34
C LYS A 312 4.13 17.81 22.58
N LEU A 313 3.41 18.71 23.26
CA LEU A 313 2.94 19.97 22.68
C LEU A 313 4.10 20.91 22.40
N GLU A 314 5.04 21.08 23.34
CA GLU A 314 6.25 21.88 23.13
C GLU A 314 7.11 21.31 22.00
N LEU A 315 7.27 19.99 21.96
CA LEU A 315 7.94 19.35 20.82
C LEU A 315 7.21 19.65 19.51
N THR A 316 5.88 19.55 19.48
CA THR A 316 5.07 19.88 18.28
C THR A 316 5.20 21.34 17.86
N LYS A 317 5.25 22.30 18.80
CA LYS A 317 5.51 23.71 18.49
C LYS A 317 6.90 23.90 17.89
N GLY A 318 7.92 23.29 18.50
CA GLY A 318 9.28 23.32 17.96
C GLY A 318 9.41 22.65 16.59
N VAL A 319 8.64 21.57 16.33
CA VAL A 319 8.52 20.95 14.99
C VAL A 319 7.96 21.97 14.02
N ALA A 320 6.83 22.58 14.39
CA ALA A 320 6.13 23.57 13.60
C ALA A 320 7.04 24.75 13.20
N GLU A 321 7.74 25.34 14.16
CA GLU A 321 8.66 26.46 13.93
C GLU A 321 9.84 26.07 13.04
N LYS A 322 10.43 24.88 13.25
CA LYS A 322 11.55 24.40 12.43
C LYS A 322 11.12 24.05 11.01
N ILE A 323 9.93 23.48 10.81
CA ILE A 323 9.39 23.22 9.47
C ILE A 323 9.10 24.54 8.76
N ALA A 324 8.51 25.53 9.44
CA ALA A 324 8.31 26.86 8.86
C ALA A 324 9.64 27.50 8.43
N SER A 325 10.65 27.50 9.30
CA SER A 325 11.98 28.05 8.98
C SER A 325 12.70 27.28 7.86
N ALA A 326 12.53 25.96 7.82
CA ALA A 326 13.07 25.13 6.74
C ALA A 326 12.35 25.38 5.41
N LYS A 327 11.04 25.65 5.42
CA LYS A 327 10.28 26.03 4.22
C LYS A 327 10.69 27.39 3.69
N ASP A 328 10.90 28.38 4.55
CA ASP A 328 11.45 29.68 4.15
C ASP A 328 12.85 29.52 3.51
N SER A 329 13.62 28.52 3.94
CA SER A 329 14.93 28.18 3.37
C SER A 329 14.85 27.29 2.11
N MET A 330 13.85 26.42 2.01
CA MET A 330 13.60 25.56 0.84
C MET A 330 12.92 26.30 -0.30
N GLU A 331 12.11 27.33 -0.02
CA GLU A 331 11.64 28.28 -1.04
C GLU A 331 12.81 29.02 -1.68
N ILE A 332 13.86 29.36 -0.90
CA ILE A 332 15.11 29.89 -1.45
C ILE A 332 15.82 28.85 -2.35
N GLN A 333 15.88 27.57 -1.96
CA GLN A 333 16.48 26.52 -2.80
C GLN A 333 15.65 26.15 -4.05
N HIS A 334 14.32 26.26 -4.02
CA HIS A 334 13.47 26.04 -5.19
C HIS A 334 13.46 27.24 -6.15
N ILE A 335 13.80 28.44 -5.67
CA ILE A 335 14.05 29.63 -6.49
C ILE A 335 15.47 29.58 -7.08
N GLU A 336 16.50 29.23 -6.30
CA GLU A 336 17.88 29.13 -6.79
C GLU A 336 18.07 28.00 -7.82
N ASN A 337 17.39 26.85 -7.67
CA ASN A 337 17.47 25.76 -8.66
C ASN A 337 16.66 26.01 -9.95
N LYS A 338 15.87 27.09 -10.03
CA LYS A 338 15.20 27.51 -11.28
C LYS A 338 15.97 28.57 -12.06
N GLU A 339 17.06 29.12 -11.53
CA GLU A 339 17.84 30.15 -12.22
C GLU A 339 19.08 29.65 -12.97
N TYR A 340 19.32 28.33 -13.05
CA TYR A 340 20.34 27.75 -13.94
C TYR A 340 19.76 26.76 -14.95
N ILE A 341 18.84 27.27 -15.79
CA ILE A 341 18.71 26.81 -17.17
C ILE A 341 18.64 28.07 -18.05
N ILE A 342 19.81 28.50 -18.55
CA ILE A 342 19.93 29.22 -19.83
C ILE A 342 20.79 28.36 -20.73
#